data_AF-A0A924C0D0-F1
#
_entry.id   AF-A0A924C0D0-F1
#
_cell.length_a   1.000
_cell.length_b   1.000
_cell.length_c   1.000
_cell.angle_alpha   90.00
_cell.angle_beta   90.00
_cell.angle_gamma   90.00
#
_symmetry.space_group_name_H-M   'P 1'
#
loop_
_entity.id
_entity.type
_entity.pdbx_description
1 polymer ?
#
loop_
_entity_poly.entity_id
_entity_poly.type
_entity_poly.pdbx_seq_one_letter_code
_entity_poly.pdbx_strand_id
1 'polypeptide(L)'
;MTQIRLVVAALLSALAGCTIPIAEPIGASRLTVGRTPTGAHVVEVRGCPDWARGSREDFSNRTSGNFGCADALNFVGQLARPEDAIRGRGTGDEQGEAASTAIERYRAHKATPIHNGDAVPAAAPAPGNPS
;
A
#
# COMPACT_ATOMS: atom_id res chain seq x y z
N MET A 1 23.23 39.36 33.82
CA MET A 1 22.65 39.31 32.45
C MET A 1 23.51 38.51 31.47
N THR A 2 24.83 38.43 31.64
CA THR A 2 25.76 37.68 30.77
C THR A 2 25.67 36.16 30.92
N GLN A 3 25.43 35.66 32.13
CA GLN A 3 25.29 34.22 32.42
C GLN A 3 24.08 33.57 31.74
N ILE A 4 22.93 34.27 31.67
CA ILE A 4 21.70 33.77 31.03
C ILE A 4 21.90 33.59 29.51
N ARG A 5 22.64 34.49 28.86
CA ARG A 5 22.92 34.41 27.42
C ARG A 5 23.81 33.22 27.06
N LEU A 6 24.79 32.89 27.91
CA LEU A 6 25.67 31.73 27.74
C LEU A 6 24.90 30.41 27.90
N VAL A 7 24.01 30.32 28.88
CA VAL A 7 23.18 29.12 29.11
C VAL A 7 22.20 28.89 27.96
N VAL A 8 21.56 29.95 27.45
CA VAL A 8 20.62 29.84 26.32
C VAL A 8 21.35 29.45 25.02
N ALA A 9 22.54 30.00 24.76
CA ALA A 9 23.33 29.63 23.59
C ALA A 9 23.81 28.16 23.63
N ALA A 10 24.18 27.66 24.81
CA ALA A 10 24.60 26.26 24.99
C ALA A 10 23.43 25.29 24.80
N LEU A 11 22.23 25.63 25.28
CA LEU A 11 21.01 24.81 25.11
C LEU A 11 20.53 24.74 23.66
N LEU A 12 20.58 25.84 22.90
CA LEU A 12 20.22 25.82 21.48
C LEU A 12 21.20 25.01 20.62
N SER A 13 22.48 24.97 20.99
CA SER A 13 23.51 24.20 20.26
C SER A 13 23.35 22.68 20.42
N ALA A 14 22.81 22.23 21.55
CA ALA A 14 22.61 20.81 21.84
C ALA A 14 21.42 20.18 21.08
N LEU A 15 20.44 20.99 20.64
CA LEU A 15 19.26 20.53 19.92
C LEU A 15 19.49 20.35 18.41
N ALA A 16 20.57 20.91 17.85
CA ALA A 16 20.86 20.84 16.41
C ALA A 16 21.57 19.54 15.98
N GLY A 17 21.98 18.69 16.92
CA GLY A 17 22.81 17.49 16.66
C GLY A 17 22.06 16.16 16.58
N CYS A 18 20.77 16.10 16.94
CA CYS A 18 19.98 14.88 16.84
C CYS A 18 19.35 14.76 15.45
N THR A 19 20.19 14.61 14.41
CA THR A 19 19.74 13.88 13.22
C THR A 19 19.58 12.43 13.66
N ILE A 20 18.36 12.03 14.03
CA ILE A 20 18.03 10.61 14.12
C ILE A 20 18.31 10.09 12.71
N PRO A 21 19.32 9.23 12.48
CA PRO A 21 19.39 8.55 11.21
C PRO A 21 18.07 7.80 11.10
N ILE A 22 17.21 8.22 10.16
CA ILE A 22 16.11 7.39 9.73
C ILE A 22 16.84 6.12 9.27
N ALA A 23 16.77 5.07 10.07
CA ALA A 23 17.38 3.80 9.72
C ALA A 23 16.88 3.49 8.32
N GLU A 24 17.79 3.45 7.35
CA GLU A 24 17.42 3.07 6.00
C GLU A 24 16.66 1.74 6.12
N PRO A 25 15.45 1.64 5.57
CA PRO A 25 14.67 0.42 5.71
C PRO A 25 15.53 -0.74 5.21
N ILE A 26 15.75 -1.71 6.09
CA ILE A 26 16.38 -2.99 5.79
C ILE A 26 15.69 -3.57 4.56
N GLY A 27 16.38 -3.52 3.41
CA GLY A 27 15.77 -3.78 2.11
C GLY A 27 14.84 -2.64 1.69
N ALA A 28 15.39 -1.63 1.01
CA ALA A 28 14.59 -0.57 0.38
C ALA A 28 13.83 -1.16 -0.81
N SER A 29 12.74 -1.86 -0.53
CA SER A 29 11.85 -2.37 -1.55
C SER A 29 11.24 -1.20 -2.30
N ARG A 30 11.40 -1.20 -3.62
CA ARG A 30 10.90 -0.12 -4.47
C ARG A 30 9.79 -0.64 -5.37
N LEU A 31 8.69 0.10 -5.39
CA LEU A 31 7.64 -0.05 -6.39
C LEU A 31 8.10 0.63 -7.68
N THR A 32 8.14 -0.12 -8.78
CA THR A 32 8.53 0.39 -10.10
C THR A 32 7.43 0.11 -11.09
N VAL A 33 7.12 1.09 -11.94
CA VAL A 33 6.16 0.91 -13.02
C VAL A 33 6.92 0.85 -14.34
N GLY A 34 6.73 -0.25 -15.07
CA GLY A 34 7.38 -0.53 -16.34
C GLY A 34 6.37 -0.80 -17.45
N ARG A 35 6.89 -1.20 -18.60
CA ARG A 35 6.09 -1.62 -19.75
C ARG A 35 6.62 -2.95 -20.28
N THR A 36 5.71 -3.86 -20.58
CA THR A 36 6.02 -5.16 -21.20
C THR A 36 6.33 -5.00 -22.71
N PRO A 37 6.95 -5.99 -23.36
CA PRO A 37 7.19 -5.97 -24.80
C PRO A 37 5.92 -5.83 -25.65
N THR A 38 4.78 -6.29 -25.14
CA THR A 38 3.47 -6.16 -25.78
C THR A 38 2.84 -4.78 -25.58
N GLY A 39 3.48 -3.89 -24.82
CA GLY A 39 3.05 -2.51 -24.59
C GLY A 39 2.20 -2.29 -23.35
N ALA A 40 1.86 -3.34 -22.59
CA ALA A 40 1.06 -3.22 -21.35
C ALA A 40 1.90 -2.66 -20.20
N HIS A 41 1.30 -1.81 -19.35
CA HIS A 41 1.93 -1.34 -18.11
C HIS A 41 1.93 -2.45 -17.06
N VAL A 42 2.99 -2.52 -16.26
CA VAL A 42 3.11 -3.46 -15.13
C VAL A 42 3.72 -2.74 -13.94
N VAL A 43 3.30 -3.13 -12.74
CA VAL A 43 3.91 -2.68 -11.48
C VAL A 43 4.63 -3.85 -10.86
N GLU A 44 5.90 -3.64 -10.51
CA GLU A 44 6.73 -4.66 -9.89
C GLU A 44 7.37 -4.12 -8.61
N VAL A 45 7.50 -4.99 -7.61
CA VAL A 45 8.22 -4.72 -6.37
C VAL A 45 9.62 -5.32 -6.50
N ARG A 46 10.66 -4.51 -6.35
CA ARG A 46 12.07 -4.95 -6.44
C ARG A 46 12.79 -4.75 -5.12
N GLY A 47 13.78 -5.59 -4.84
CA GLY A 47 14.64 -5.47 -3.66
C GLY A 47 13.99 -5.96 -2.36
N CYS A 48 13.03 -6.89 -2.46
CA CYS A 48 12.42 -7.49 -1.28
C CYS A 48 13.43 -8.33 -0.48
N PRO A 49 13.50 -8.16 0.84
CA PRO A 49 14.28 -9.04 1.71
C PRO A 49 13.62 -10.41 1.86
N ASP A 50 14.40 -11.42 2.23
CA ASP A 50 13.91 -12.79 2.42
C ASP A 50 13.05 -12.94 3.70
N TRP A 51 12.21 -13.99 3.73
CA TRP A 51 11.48 -14.43 4.92
C TRP A 51 12.37 -15.17 5.93
N ALA A 52 13.61 -14.72 6.12
CA ALA A 52 14.65 -15.43 6.88
C ALA A 52 14.30 -15.67 8.36
N ARG A 53 13.34 -14.94 8.92
CA ARG A 53 12.78 -15.16 10.27
C ARG A 53 11.34 -15.65 10.12
N GLY A 54 11.11 -16.93 10.43
CA GLY A 54 9.79 -17.51 10.45
C GLY A 54 8.91 -16.82 11.50
N SER A 55 7.66 -16.51 11.14
CA SER A 55 6.70 -15.88 12.05
C SER A 55 6.36 -16.75 13.28
N ARG A 56 6.64 -18.05 13.21
CA ARG A 56 6.41 -19.01 14.30
C ARG A 56 7.55 -19.11 15.31
N GLU A 57 8.76 -18.69 14.94
CA GLU A 57 9.95 -18.82 15.80
C GLU A 57 10.44 -17.46 16.34
N ASP A 58 10.00 -16.34 15.76
CA ASP A 58 10.38 -15.01 16.22
C ASP A 58 9.41 -14.44 17.27
N PHE A 59 9.78 -14.56 18.55
CA PHE A 59 9.00 -14.06 19.70
C PHE A 59 9.35 -12.62 20.12
N SER A 60 10.15 -11.91 19.35
CA SER A 60 10.64 -10.58 19.73
C SER A 60 9.65 -9.42 19.48
N ASN A 61 8.41 -9.74 19.08
CA ASN A 61 7.35 -8.76 18.79
C ASN A 61 7.81 -7.61 17.89
N ARG A 62 8.53 -7.96 16.82
CA ARG A 62 9.00 -7.02 15.80
C ARG A 62 8.31 -7.30 14.48
N THR A 63 8.20 -6.25 13.67
CA THR A 63 7.76 -6.38 12.27
C THR A 63 8.70 -7.34 11.52
N SER A 64 8.12 -8.26 10.75
CA SER A 64 8.91 -9.18 9.93
C SER A 64 9.74 -8.42 8.89
N GLY A 65 10.90 -8.96 8.52
CA GLY A 65 11.78 -8.31 7.53
C GLY A 65 11.08 -8.08 6.18
N ASN A 66 10.19 -8.98 5.77
CA ASN A 66 9.48 -8.89 4.49
C ASN A 66 8.11 -8.20 4.57
N PHE A 67 7.75 -7.61 5.71
CA PHE A 67 6.43 -7.00 5.91
C PHE A 67 6.10 -5.93 4.87
N GLY A 68 7.02 -4.97 4.64
CA GLY A 68 6.80 -3.89 3.67
C GLY A 68 6.64 -4.39 2.23
N CYS A 69 7.31 -5.48 1.86
CA CYS A 69 7.15 -6.08 0.55
C CYS A 69 5.86 -6.89 0.41
N ALA A 70 5.42 -7.56 1.47
CA ALA A 70 4.10 -8.20 1.50
C ALA A 70 2.99 -7.16 1.27
N ASP A 71 3.08 -6.01 1.96
CA ASP A 71 2.13 -4.90 1.76
C ASP A 71 2.19 -4.33 0.34
N ALA A 72 3.39 -4.12 -0.20
CA ALA A 72 3.56 -3.63 -1.56
C ALA A 72 3.01 -4.62 -2.61
N LEU A 73 3.21 -5.92 -2.42
CA LEU A 73 2.68 -6.96 -3.30
C LEU A 73 1.15 -7.04 -3.21
N ASN A 74 0.58 -6.91 -2.02
CA ASN A 74 -0.88 -6.82 -1.84
C ASN A 74 -1.43 -5.59 -2.56
N PHE A 75 -0.73 -4.45 -2.51
CA PHE A 75 -1.11 -3.25 -3.24
C PHE A 75 -1.06 -3.46 -4.76
N VAL A 76 0.01 -4.07 -5.29
CA VAL A 76 0.12 -4.41 -6.72
C VAL A 76 -1.00 -5.36 -7.17
N GLY A 77 -1.34 -6.36 -6.36
CA GLY A 77 -2.41 -7.31 -6.66
C GLY A 77 -3.82 -6.70 -6.67
N GLN A 78 -4.01 -5.57 -5.99
CA GLN A 78 -5.27 -4.82 -5.99
C GLN A 78 -5.39 -3.83 -7.14
N LEU A 79 -4.30 -3.57 -7.86
CA LEU A 79 -4.28 -2.59 -8.93
C LEU A 79 -4.93 -3.16 -10.19
N ALA A 80 -6.16 -2.71 -10.48
CA ALA A 80 -6.84 -3.09 -11.72
C ALA A 80 -6.13 -2.58 -12.98
N ARG A 81 -5.44 -1.43 -12.88
CA ARG A 81 -4.74 -0.75 -13.97
C ARG A 81 -3.38 -0.24 -13.50
N PRO A 82 -2.26 -0.88 -13.89
CA PRO A 82 -0.90 -0.48 -13.51
C PRO A 82 -0.52 0.98 -13.80
N GLU A 83 -1.04 1.55 -14.88
CA GLU A 83 -0.82 2.94 -15.27
C GLU A 83 -1.37 3.97 -14.26
N ASP A 84 -2.37 3.59 -13.47
CA ASP A 84 -2.99 4.48 -12.48
C ASP A 84 -2.01 4.79 -11.32
N ALA A 85 -0.97 3.96 -11.12
CA ALA A 85 0.10 4.22 -10.14
C ALA A 85 1.03 5.37 -10.53
N ILE A 86 1.13 5.72 -11.82
CA ILE A 86 1.94 6.86 -12.29
C ILE A 86 1.06 8.11 -12.38
N ARG A 87 -0.17 7.94 -12.85
CA ARG A 87 -1.07 9.04 -13.15
C ARG A 87 -2.48 8.62 -12.79
N GLY A 88 -3.05 9.35 -11.83
CA GLY A 88 -4.46 9.23 -11.49
C GLY A 88 -5.34 9.47 -12.72
N ARG A 89 -6.49 8.80 -12.75
CA ARG A 89 -7.52 9.07 -13.74
C ARG A 89 -8.17 10.41 -13.42
N GLY A 90 -8.60 11.12 -14.46
CA GLY A 90 -9.52 12.24 -14.25
C GLY A 90 -10.75 11.73 -13.49
N THR A 91 -11.23 12.51 -12.54
CA THR A 91 -12.58 12.31 -12.01
C THR A 91 -13.52 12.45 -13.20
N GLY A 92 -14.17 11.35 -13.59
CA GLY A 92 -15.22 11.42 -14.62
C GLY A 92 -16.37 12.29 -14.14
N ASP A 93 -17.34 12.54 -15.02
CA ASP A 93 -18.52 13.31 -14.65
C ASP A 93 -19.17 12.72 -13.39
N GLU A 94 -19.41 13.57 -12.40
CA GLU A 94 -20.12 13.18 -11.19
C GLU A 94 -21.54 12.77 -11.57
N GLN A 95 -21.81 11.47 -11.58
CA GLN A 95 -23.14 10.95 -11.90
C GLN A 95 -24.07 11.05 -10.69
N GLY A 96 -24.25 12.27 -10.17
CA GLY A 96 -25.08 12.53 -9.00
C GLY A 96 -26.54 12.11 -9.21
N GLU A 97 -27.08 12.32 -10.40
CA GLU A 97 -28.43 11.86 -10.77
C GLU A 97 -28.50 10.33 -10.76
N ALA A 98 -27.57 9.64 -11.43
CA ALA A 98 -27.54 8.17 -11.46
C ALA A 98 -27.39 7.58 -10.05
N ALA A 99 -26.57 8.19 -9.19
CA ALA A 99 -26.41 7.79 -7.79
C ALA A 99 -27.73 7.97 -7.00
N SER A 100 -28.42 9.10 -7.20
CA SER A 100 -29.70 9.39 -6.55
C SER A 100 -30.80 8.42 -7.00
N THR A 101 -30.91 8.17 -8.30
CA THR A 101 -31.83 7.18 -8.88
C THR A 101 -31.52 5.77 -8.36
N ALA A 102 -30.25 5.38 -8.24
CA ALA A 102 -29.87 4.08 -7.69
C ALA A 102 -30.33 3.92 -6.23
N ILE A 103 -30.18 4.96 -5.40
CA ILE A 103 -30.64 4.97 -4.01
C ILE A 103 -32.16 4.84 -3.93
N GLU A 104 -32.89 5.61 -4.75
CA GLU A 104 -34.36 5.53 -4.81
C GLU A 104 -34.84 4.13 -5.19
N ARG A 105 -34.24 3.53 -6.24
CA ARG A 105 -34.57 2.17 -6.68
C ARG A 105 -34.26 1.14 -5.61
N TYR A 106 -33.13 1.28 -4.89
CA TYR A 106 -32.79 0.41 -3.78
C TYR A 106 -33.84 0.48 -2.66
N ARG A 107 -34.19 1.70 -2.23
CA ARG A 107 -35.22 1.94 -1.20
C ARG A 107 -36.61 1.45 -1.63
N ALA A 108 -36.93 1.53 -2.91
CA ALA A 108 -38.19 1.05 -3.48
C ALA A 108 -38.21 -0.46 -3.76
N HIS A 109 -37.18 -1.22 -3.38
CA HIS A 109 -37.03 -2.65 -3.70
C HIS A 109 -37.08 -2.96 -5.21
N LYS A 110 -36.60 -2.03 -6.04
CA LYS A 110 -36.52 -2.15 -7.51
C LYS A 110 -35.08 -2.27 -8.02
N ALA A 111 -34.12 -2.54 -7.13
CA ALA A 111 -32.74 -2.78 -7.51
C ALA A 111 -32.61 -4.15 -8.22
N THR A 112 -31.83 -4.19 -9.30
CA THR A 112 -31.49 -5.44 -9.98
C THR A 112 -30.47 -6.23 -9.13
N PRO A 113 -30.67 -7.54 -8.91
CA PRO A 113 -29.69 -8.37 -8.24
C PRO A 113 -28.34 -8.37 -8.97
N ILE A 114 -27.23 -8.34 -8.22
CA ILE A 114 -25.87 -8.42 -8.79
C ILE A 114 -25.58 -9.84 -9.32
N HIS A 115 -26.30 -10.84 -8.78
CA HIS A 115 -26.23 -12.23 -9.17
C HIS A 115 -27.67 -12.76 -9.27
N ASN A 116 -27.97 -13.58 -10.27
CA ASN A 116 -29.30 -14.21 -10.43
C ASN A 116 -29.56 -15.33 -9.39
N GLY A 117 -28.82 -15.34 -8.26
CA GLY A 117 -28.77 -16.46 -7.33
C GLY A 117 -27.78 -17.56 -7.73
N ASP A 118 -27.04 -17.37 -8.84
CA ASP A 118 -25.98 -18.29 -9.24
C ASP A 118 -24.80 -18.18 -8.27
N ALA A 119 -24.38 -19.32 -7.70
CA ALA A 119 -23.23 -19.38 -6.81
C ALA A 119 -21.98 -18.88 -7.54
N VAL A 120 -21.26 -17.93 -6.94
CA VAL A 120 -19.92 -17.55 -7.40
C VAL A 120 -19.04 -18.79 -7.26
N PRO A 121 -18.47 -19.34 -8.35
CA PRO A 121 -17.58 -20.49 -8.24
C PRO A 121 -16.41 -20.11 -7.34
N ALA A 122 -16.09 -20.98 -6.39
CA ALA A 122 -14.96 -20.79 -5.49
C ALA A 122 -13.70 -20.49 -6.34
N ALA A 123 -13.03 -19.39 -6.04
CA ALA A 123 -11.76 -19.06 -6.66
C ALA A 123 -10.82 -20.27 -6.49
N ALA A 124 -10.16 -20.67 -7.58
CA ALA A 124 -9.22 -21.77 -7.58
C ALA A 124 -8.18 -21.56 -6.46
N PRO A 125 -7.78 -22.63 -5.74
CA PRO A 125 -6.76 -22.52 -4.71
C PRO A 125 -5.50 -21.91 -5.32
N ALA A 126 -4.94 -20.90 -4.65
CA ALA A 126 -3.67 -20.32 -5.03
C ALA A 126 -2.61 -21.43 -5.12
N PRO A 127 -1.72 -21.41 -6.13
CA PRO A 127 -0.64 -22.39 -6.20
C PRO A 127 0.17 -22.34 -4.90
N GLY A 128 0.28 -23.50 -4.24
CA GLY A 128 1.01 -23.64 -2.98
C GLY A 128 2.46 -23.23 -3.17
N ASN A 129 2.95 -22.38 -2.26
CA ASN A 129 4.35 -21.96 -2.27
C ASN A 129 5.23 -23.18 -1.95
N PRO A 130 6.24 -23.52 -2.76
CA PRO A 130 7.20 -24.57 -2.40
C PRO A 130 7.93 -24.15 -1.13
N SER A 131 8.03 -25.09 -0.20
CA SER A 131 8.76 -24.94 1.07
C SER A 131 10.26 -24.82 0.86
#